data_AF-U5HEY9-F1
#
_entry.id   AF-U5HEY9-F1
#
_cell.length_a   1.000
_cell.length_b   1.000
_cell.length_c   1.000
_cell.angle_alpha   90.00
_cell.angle_beta   90.00
_cell.angle_gamma   90.00
#
_symmetry.space_group_name_H-M   'P 1'
#
loop_
_entity.id
_entity.type
_entity.pdbx_description
1 polymer ?
#
loop_
_entity_poly.entity_id
_entity_poly.type
_entity_poly.pdbx_seq_one_letter_code
_entity_poly.pdbx_strand_id
1 'polypeptide(L)'
;MAIDSEHSPQFKEALIREIFLLQLSNKTKVNDASIALSSQYLRLLTTEAIHRAAEVAEKERALLSPEERRGPALLEVSHLEKVLSGLLLDL
;
A
#
# COMPACT_ATOMS: atom_id res chain seq x y z
N MET A 1 -13.68 14.60 0.74
CA MET A 1 -14.70 13.60 1.13
C MET A 1 -14.07 12.74 2.20
N ALA A 2 -14.63 12.74 3.41
CA ALA A 2 -14.17 11.82 4.46
C ALA A 2 -14.53 10.40 4.01
N ILE A 3 -13.53 9.53 3.85
CA ILE A 3 -13.76 8.12 3.59
C ILE A 3 -14.35 7.55 4.87
N ASP A 4 -15.57 7.03 4.79
CA ASP A 4 -16.24 6.38 5.91
C ASP A 4 -15.35 5.23 6.41
N SER A 5 -14.82 5.37 7.63
CA SER A 5 -13.76 4.47 8.13
C SER A 5 -14.23 3.03 8.25
N GLU A 6 -15.55 2.80 8.38
CA GLU A 6 -16.16 1.48 8.48
C GLU A 6 -16.20 0.70 7.15
N HIS A 7 -15.98 1.34 6.00
CA HIS A 7 -16.10 0.69 4.69
C HIS A 7 -14.79 0.64 3.89
N SER A 8 -13.69 1.08 4.52
CA SER A 8 -12.37 1.01 3.91
C SER A 8 -11.85 -0.45 3.95
N PRO A 9 -11.22 -0.94 2.87
CA PRO A 9 -10.72 -2.32 2.82
C PRO A 9 -9.69 -2.55 3.94
N GLN A 10 -9.80 -3.68 4.64
CA GLN A 10 -8.92 -4.05 5.74
C GLN A 10 -8.33 -5.44 5.53
N PHE A 11 -7.09 -5.62 5.98
CA PHE A 11 -6.48 -6.95 6.03
C PHE A 11 -7.14 -7.77 7.14
N LYS A 12 -7.43 -9.04 6.84
CA LYS A 12 -7.97 -9.99 7.83
C LYS A 12 -6.94 -10.18 8.94
N GLU A 13 -7.35 -10.02 10.19
CA GLU A 13 -6.44 -10.20 11.35
C GLU A 13 -5.80 -11.59 11.41
N ALA A 14 -6.53 -12.64 10.98
CA ALA A 14 -6.00 -13.99 10.86
C ALA A 14 -4.77 -14.06 9.94
N LEU A 15 -4.81 -13.35 8.80
CA LEU A 15 -3.69 -13.27 7.86
C LEU A 15 -2.50 -12.53 8.50
N ILE A 16 -2.76 -11.44 9.23
CA ILE A 16 -1.70 -10.69 9.93
C ILE A 16 -1.02 -11.57 10.98
N ARG A 17 -1.79 -12.38 11.71
CA ARG A 17 -1.27 -13.34 12.68
C ARG A 17 -0.39 -14.40 12.00
N GLU A 18 -0.79 -14.91 10.83
CA GLU A 18 0.01 -15.85 10.05
C GLU A 18 1.33 -15.22 9.57
N ILE A 19 1.31 -13.98 9.06
CA ILE A 19 2.51 -13.24 8.65
C ILE A 19 3.51 -13.11 9.81
N PHE A 20 3.04 -12.77 11.00
CA PHE A 20 3.90 -12.71 12.17
C PHE A 20 4.49 -14.07 12.56
N LEU A 21 3.68 -15.13 12.51
CA LEU A 21 4.16 -16.49 12.83
C LEU A 21 5.21 -17.01 11.83
N LEU A 22 5.20 -16.55 10.58
CA LEU A 22 6.23 -16.89 9.59
C LEU A 22 7.61 -16.28 9.93
N GLN A 23 7.64 -15.13 10.60
CA GLN A 23 8.88 -14.38 10.88
C GLN A 23 9.36 -14.54 12.33
N LEU A 24 8.44 -14.78 13.26
CA LEU A 24 8.76 -14.86 14.68
C LEU A 24 9.08 -16.29 15.11
N SER A 25 9.96 -16.42 16.10
CA SER A 25 10.27 -17.72 16.69
C SER A 25 9.03 -18.36 17.34
N ASN A 26 8.98 -19.69 17.39
CA ASN A 26 7.85 -20.50 17.90
C ASN A 26 7.37 -20.17 19.33
N LYS A 27 8.13 -19.39 20.11
CA LYS A 27 7.76 -18.98 21.48
C LYS A 27 7.20 -17.56 21.57
N THR A 28 7.23 -16.80 20.47
CA THR A 28 6.79 -15.41 20.45
C THR A 28 5.27 -15.35 20.35
N LYS A 29 4.64 -14.55 21.21
CA LYS A 29 3.21 -14.30 21.17
C LYS A 29 2.97 -12.84 20.82
N VAL A 30 2.04 -12.61 19.90
CA VAL A 30 1.55 -11.27 19.54
C VAL A 30 0.14 -11.13 20.11
N ASN A 31 -0.09 -10.03 20.84
CA ASN A 31 -1.40 -9.74 21.42
C ASN A 31 -2.36 -9.19 20.36
N ASP A 32 -3.66 -9.20 20.63
CA ASP A 32 -4.67 -8.83 19.64
C ASP A 32 -4.62 -7.34 19.26
N ALA A 33 -4.24 -6.46 20.20
CA ALA A 33 -4.06 -5.04 19.91
C ALA A 33 -2.93 -4.79 18.88
N SER A 34 -1.82 -5.53 19.00
CA SER A 34 -0.72 -5.47 18.03
C SER A 34 -1.14 -6.02 16.67
N ILE A 35 -1.97 -7.07 16.62
CA ILE A 35 -2.53 -7.58 15.36
C ILE A 35 -3.43 -6.54 14.69
N ALA A 36 -4.36 -5.95 15.43
CA ALA A 36 -5.27 -4.91 14.93
C ALA A 36 -4.50 -3.70 14.41
N LEU A 37 -3.53 -3.18 15.17
CA LEU A 37 -2.67 -2.07 14.75
C LEU A 37 -1.86 -2.41 13.50
N SER A 38 -1.35 -3.64 13.40
CA SER A 38 -0.57 -4.08 12.25
C SER A 38 -1.41 -4.21 10.98
N SER A 39 -2.69 -4.61 11.11
CA SER A 39 -3.64 -4.57 9.99
C SER A 39 -3.84 -3.14 9.47
N GLN A 40 -4.02 -2.18 10.40
CA GLN A 40 -4.16 -0.77 10.04
C GLN A 40 -2.88 -0.20 9.42
N TYR A 41 -1.72 -0.57 9.95
CA TYR A 41 -0.42 -0.16 9.44
C TYR A 41 -0.19 -0.66 8.01
N LEU A 42 -0.41 -1.95 7.76
CA LEU A 42 -0.24 -2.52 6.41
C LEU A 42 -1.21 -1.90 5.41
N ARG A 43 -2.42 -1.56 5.85
CA ARG A 43 -3.38 -0.83 5.02
C ARG A 43 -2.85 0.56 4.64
N LEU A 44 -2.33 1.29 5.63
CA LEU A 44 -1.74 2.62 5.39
C LEU A 44 -0.55 2.52 4.43
N LEU A 45 0.37 1.58 4.67
CA LEU A 45 1.52 1.32 3.82
C LEU A 45 1.10 1.03 2.36
N THR A 46 0.12 0.14 2.18
CA THR A 46 -0.38 -0.21 0.84
C THR A 46 -1.03 0.98 0.14
N THR A 47 -1.80 1.78 0.89
CA THR A 47 -2.44 2.98 0.36
C THR A 47 -1.41 4.02 -0.07
N GLU A 48 -0.38 4.25 0.75
CA GLU A 48 0.70 5.18 0.46
C GLU A 48 1.51 4.73 -0.77
N ALA A 49 1.82 3.44 -0.88
CA ALA A 49 2.48 2.87 -2.05
C ALA A 49 1.70 3.14 -3.34
N ILE A 50 0.38 2.93 -3.31
CA ILE A 50 -0.52 3.18 -4.46
C ILE A 50 -0.57 4.67 -4.78
N HIS A 51 -0.73 5.54 -3.79
CA HIS A 51 -0.79 6.99 -4.01
C HIS A 51 0.50 7.53 -4.63
N ARG A 52 1.67 7.18 -4.08
CA ARG A 52 2.96 7.63 -4.61
C ARG A 52 3.19 7.12 -6.03
N ALA A 53 2.87 5.86 -6.31
CA ALA A 53 2.97 5.31 -7.65
C ALA A 53 2.00 6.02 -8.62
N ALA A 54 0.77 6.33 -8.18
CA ALA A 54 -0.21 7.06 -8.98
C ALA A 54 0.24 8.49 -9.29
N GLU A 55 0.90 9.18 -8.36
CA GLU A 55 1.48 10.49 -8.61
C GLU A 55 2.57 10.44 -9.69
N VAL A 56 3.40 9.40 -9.69
CA VAL A 56 4.41 9.19 -10.75
C VAL A 56 3.73 8.94 -12.10
N ALA A 57 2.71 8.07 -12.13
CA ALA A 57 1.94 7.78 -13.34
C ALA A 57 1.29 9.05 -13.92
N GLU A 58 0.71 9.91 -13.07
CA GLU A 58 0.09 11.16 -13.49
C GLU A 58 1.12 12.15 -14.05
N LYS A 59 2.28 12.28 -13.39
CA LYS A 59 3.37 13.15 -13.87
C LYS A 59 3.88 12.70 -15.23
N GLU A 60 4.05 11.41 -15.46
CA GLU A 60 4.52 10.87 -16.73
C GLU A 60 3.48 11.04 -17.83
N ARG A 61 2.22 10.76 -17.52
CA ARG A 61 1.10 10.99 -18.43
C ARG A 61 0.95 12.45 -18.82
N ALA A 62 1.24 13.38 -17.90
CA ALA A 62 1.22 14.82 -18.17
C ALA A 62 2.33 15.28 -19.15
N LEU A 63 3.32 14.43 -19.45
CA LEU A 63 4.36 14.70 -20.46
C LEU A 63 4.00 14.17 -21.86
N LEU A 64 3.01 13.26 -21.95
CA LEU A 64 2.58 12.68 -23.21
C LEU A 64 1.77 13.68 -24.06
N SER A 65 1.76 13.49 -25.38
CA SER A 65 0.90 14.24 -26.29
C SER A 65 -0.60 13.90 -26.07
N PRO A 66 -1.55 14.76 -26.50
CA PRO A 66 -2.98 14.49 -26.35
C PRO A 66 -3.46 13.18 -27.01
N GLU A 67 -2.77 12.71 -28.05
CA GLU A 67 -3.07 11.46 -28.75
C GLU A 67 -2.62 10.25 -27.93
N GLU A 68 -1.44 10.32 -27.33
CA GLU A 68 -0.90 9.30 -26.43
C GLU A 68 -1.64 9.21 -25.09
N ARG A 69 -2.27 10.31 -24.66
CA ARG A 69 -3.17 10.32 -23.49
C ARG A 69 -4.53 9.67 -23.75
N ARG A 70 -4.83 9.24 -24.98
CA ARG A 70 -6.11 8.57 -25.27
C ARG A 70 -6.09 7.15 -24.69
N GLY A 71 -6.78 6.98 -23.56
CA GLY A 71 -6.93 5.70 -22.89
C GLY A 71 -7.12 5.88 -21.38
N PRO A 72 -7.45 4.81 -20.64
CA PRO A 72 -7.50 4.88 -19.18
C PRO A 72 -6.12 5.22 -18.60
N ALA A 73 -6.08 5.92 -17.47
CA ALA A 73 -4.86 6.01 -16.68
C ALA A 73 -4.59 4.65 -16.05
N LEU A 74 -3.43 4.06 -16.35
CA LEU A 74 -3.03 2.76 -15.83
C LEU A 74 -1.88 2.93 -14.86
N LEU A 75 -1.96 2.23 -13.75
CA LEU A 75 -0.88 2.13 -12.79
C LEU A 75 -0.02 0.93 -13.15
N GLU A 76 1.18 1.19 -13.66
CA GLU A 76 2.18 0.17 -13.97
C GLU A 76 3.14 -0.10 -12.81
N VAL A 77 3.77 -1.28 -12.83
CA VAL A 77 4.78 -1.69 -11.83
C VAL A 77 5.98 -0.74 -11.83
N SER A 78 6.35 -0.21 -13.00
CA SER A 78 7.44 0.75 -13.19
C SER A 78 7.27 2.03 -12.35
N HIS A 79 6.03 2.46 -12.09
CA HIS A 79 5.76 3.62 -11.23
C HIS A 79 6.02 3.31 -9.76
N LEU A 80 5.71 2.09 -9.31
CA LEU A 80 5.97 1.64 -7.95
C LEU A 80 7.49 1.51 -7.71
N GLU A 81 8.23 0.94 -8.65
CA GLU A 81 9.69 0.79 -8.56
C GLU A 81 10.41 2.13 -8.35
N LYS A 82 9.90 3.22 -8.95
CA LYS A 82 10.44 4.59 -8.82
C LYS A 82 10.26 5.18 -7.42
N VAL A 83 9.27 4.72 -6.65
CA VAL A 83 8.95 5.27 -5.32
C VAL A 83 9.27 4.31 -4.18
N LEU A 84 9.52 3.03 -4.49
CA LEU A 84 9.67 1.96 -3.50
C LEU A 84 10.82 2.23 -2.52
N SER A 85 11.96 2.73 -2.99
CA SER A 85 13.10 3.02 -2.12
C SER A 85 12.77 4.08 -1.07
N GLY A 86 12.16 5.20 -1.48
CA GLY A 86 11.71 6.25 -0.57
C GLY A 86 10.63 5.75 0.39
N LEU A 87 9.67 4.97 -0.11
CA LEU A 87 8.64 4.36 0.72
C LEU A 87 9.24 3.47 1.82
N LEU A 88 10.22 2.62 1.49
CA LEU A 88 10.87 1.72 2.44
C LEU A 88 11.75 2.45 3.48
N LEU A 89 12.26 3.64 3.14
CA LEU A 89 13.03 4.48 4.06
C LEU A 89 12.14 5.24 5.06
N ASP A 90 10.86 5.44 4.73
CA ASP A 90 9.89 6.10 5.61
C ASP A 90 9.27 5.14 6.65
N LEU A 91 9.51 3.83 6.54
CA LEU A 91 9.06 2.78 7.47
C LEU A 91 9.98 2.65 8.68
#